data_AF-A0AAE9IDM7-F1
#
_entry.id   AF-A0AAE9IDM7-F1
#
_cell.length_a   1.000
_cell.length_b   1.000
_cell.length_c   1.000
_cell.angle_alpha   90.00
_cell.angle_beta   90.00
_cell.angle_gamma   90.00
#
_symmetry.space_group_name_H-M   'P 1'
#
loop_
_entity.id
_entity.type
_entity.pdbx_description
1 polymer ?
#
loop_
_entity_poly.entity_id
_entity_poly.type
_entity_poly.pdbx_seq_one_letter_code
_entity_poly.pdbx_strand_id
1 'polypeptide(L)'
;MSWAFKSRFIFTCKKLSHILCEEGRIINISSVAALTGGSFGPHYGASKAGLIGLTKSSARELAKYNISVNVIAPGPIASEMTDSLNDAVMKGIIGNTPLGRLGKKSEVGELVLQLANPKIGYLTGQTIVMDGDAICNNHIRFLLYTTSFYM
;
A
#
# COMPACT_ATOMS: atom_id res chain seq x y z
N MET A 1 -7.75 2.40 -19.20
CA MET A 1 -6.55 2.04 -18.40
C MET A 1 -5.37 2.86 -18.92
N SER A 2 -5.17 4.13 -18.50
CA SER A 2 -4.16 4.95 -19.20
C SER A 2 -3.61 6.20 -18.49
N TRP A 3 -4.38 6.90 -17.65
CA TRP A 3 -3.95 8.24 -17.22
C TRP A 3 -3.24 8.31 -15.86
N ALA A 4 -3.74 7.62 -14.82
CA ALA A 4 -3.16 7.71 -13.48
C ALA A 4 -1.78 7.02 -13.34
N PHE A 5 -1.58 5.91 -14.05
CA PHE A 5 -0.29 5.19 -14.05
C PHE A 5 0.77 5.97 -14.84
N LYS A 6 0.39 6.46 -16.04
CA LYS A 6 1.27 7.22 -16.92
C LYS A 6 1.63 8.58 -16.31
N SER A 7 0.69 9.26 -15.65
CA SER A 7 0.97 10.55 -14.98
C SER A 7 1.94 10.40 -13.80
N ARG A 8 1.84 9.31 -13.02
CA ARG A 8 2.70 9.09 -11.84
C ARG A 8 4.09 8.54 -12.21
N PHE A 9 4.17 7.72 -13.27
CA PHE A 9 5.43 7.34 -13.91
C PHE A 9 6.14 8.58 -14.48
N ILE A 10 5.43 9.40 -15.28
CA ILE A 10 5.99 10.62 -15.87
C ILE A 10 6.38 11.63 -14.80
N PHE A 11 5.61 11.81 -13.72
CA PHE A 11 5.99 12.73 -12.65
C PHE A 11 7.29 12.30 -11.95
N THR A 12 7.45 11.00 -11.71
CA THR A 12 8.70 10.43 -11.17
C THR A 12 9.85 10.72 -12.13
N CYS A 13 9.70 10.38 -13.42
CA CYS A 13 10.76 10.56 -14.43
C CYS A 13 11.07 12.03 -14.79
N LYS A 14 10.06 12.92 -14.91
CA LYS A 14 10.25 14.36 -15.25
C LYS A 14 10.87 15.14 -14.09
N LYS A 15 10.59 14.75 -12.85
CA LYS A 15 11.23 15.37 -11.69
C LYS A 15 12.65 14.85 -11.51
N LEU A 16 12.90 13.57 -11.83
CA LEU A 16 14.24 12.98 -11.95
C LEU A 16 15.13 13.65 -13.00
N SER A 17 14.58 14.09 -14.14
CA SER A 17 15.39 14.70 -15.22
C SER A 17 15.80 16.14 -14.97
N HIS A 18 15.12 16.88 -14.07
CA HIS A 18 15.49 18.24 -13.69
C HIS A 18 16.09 18.34 -12.28
N ILE A 19 16.05 17.25 -11.52
CA ILE A 19 16.46 17.20 -10.12
C ILE A 19 17.20 15.86 -9.93
N LEU A 20 18.50 15.83 -10.22
CA LEU A 20 19.40 14.96 -9.48
C LEU A 20 19.47 15.52 -8.04
N CYS A 21 18.42 15.27 -7.27
CA CYS A 21 18.41 15.49 -5.83
C CYS A 21 19.43 14.50 -5.27
N GLU A 22 20.41 14.97 -4.51
CA GLU A 22 21.41 14.10 -3.86
C GLU A 22 20.80 13.22 -2.75
N GLU A 23 19.54 13.48 -2.39
CA GLU A 23 18.75 12.71 -1.43
C GLU A 23 17.24 12.93 -1.64
N GLY A 24 16.41 11.96 -1.25
CA GLY A 24 14.95 12.14 -1.35
C GLY A 24 14.13 10.97 -0.85
N ARG A 25 12.82 11.17 -0.69
CA ARG A 25 11.87 10.15 -0.24
C ARG A 25 10.65 10.15 -1.16
N ILE A 26 10.37 9.03 -1.80
CA ILE A 26 9.22 8.83 -2.68
C ILE A 26 8.28 7.84 -2.02
N ILE A 27 7.04 8.28 -1.75
CA ILE A 27 6.00 7.44 -1.17
C ILE A 27 4.83 7.34 -2.16
N ASN A 28 4.62 6.13 -2.68
CA ASN A 28 3.48 5.82 -3.52
C ASN A 28 2.29 5.33 -2.68
N ILE A 29 1.07 5.62 -3.14
CA ILE A 29 -0.17 5.13 -2.51
C ILE A 29 -0.86 4.13 -3.44
N SER A 30 -0.77 2.85 -3.08
CA SER A 30 -1.42 1.72 -3.76
C SER A 30 -2.76 1.38 -3.08
N SER A 31 -3.06 0.09 -2.89
CA SER A 31 -4.23 -0.49 -2.22
C SER A 31 -3.98 -1.98 -2.02
N VAL A 32 -4.59 -2.60 -1.01
CA VAL A 32 -4.63 -4.07 -0.87
C VAL A 32 -5.23 -4.79 -2.09
N ALA A 33 -6.06 -4.11 -2.89
CA ALA A 33 -6.56 -4.64 -4.16
C ALA A 33 -5.44 -4.98 -5.17
N ALA A 34 -4.26 -4.38 -5.01
CA ALA A 34 -3.07 -4.73 -5.79
C ALA A 34 -2.52 -6.14 -5.47
N LEU A 35 -2.80 -6.64 -4.26
CA LEU A 35 -2.28 -7.91 -3.75
C LEU A 35 -3.31 -9.02 -3.89
N THR A 36 -4.58 -8.71 -3.67
CA THR A 36 -5.67 -9.68 -3.68
C THR A 36 -6.44 -9.72 -5.01
N GLY A 37 -6.13 -8.84 -5.96
CA GLY A 37 -6.91 -8.62 -7.18
C GLY A 37 -8.14 -7.73 -6.97
N GLY A 38 -8.63 -7.63 -5.73
CA GLY A 38 -9.64 -6.67 -5.26
C GLY A 38 -11.05 -6.80 -5.87
N SER A 39 -12.02 -6.16 -5.22
CA SER A 39 -13.44 -6.15 -5.64
C SER A 39 -13.80 -4.98 -6.58
N PHE A 40 -12.86 -4.06 -6.83
CA PHE A 40 -13.08 -2.84 -7.64
C PHE A 40 -12.79 -3.04 -9.14
N GLY A 41 -12.63 -4.29 -9.56
CA GLY A 41 -12.42 -4.69 -10.95
C GLY A 41 -10.95 -4.78 -11.38
N PRO A 42 -10.68 -5.55 -12.47
CA PRO A 42 -9.31 -5.92 -12.88
C PRO A 42 -8.44 -4.71 -13.26
N HIS A 43 -9.06 -3.64 -13.76
CA HIS A 43 -8.37 -2.41 -14.15
C HIS A 43 -7.81 -1.65 -12.94
N TYR A 44 -8.54 -1.61 -11.82
CA TYR A 44 -8.09 -0.98 -10.58
C TYR A 44 -6.96 -1.80 -9.95
N GLY A 45 -7.17 -3.12 -9.81
CA GLY A 45 -6.16 -4.05 -9.31
C GLY A 45 -4.86 -3.97 -10.11
N ALA A 46 -4.93 -4.05 -11.45
CA ALA A 46 -3.76 -3.92 -12.33
C ALA A 46 -3.06 -2.56 -12.19
N SER A 47 -3.80 -1.45 -12.13
CA SER A 47 -3.20 -0.12 -11.95
C SER A 47 -2.47 0.02 -10.62
N LYS A 48 -2.99 -0.60 -9.55
CA LYS A 48 -2.41 -0.52 -8.21
C LYS A 48 -1.26 -1.51 -8.02
N ALA A 49 -1.32 -2.68 -8.66
CA ALA A 49 -0.20 -3.61 -8.78
C ALA A 49 0.96 -2.98 -9.57
N GLY A 50 0.66 -2.21 -10.62
CA GLY A 50 1.66 -1.45 -11.37
C GLY A 50 2.49 -0.50 -10.48
N LEU A 51 1.88 0.14 -9.48
CA LEU A 51 2.61 0.99 -8.53
C LEU A 51 3.60 0.21 -7.66
N ILE A 52 3.32 -1.06 -7.34
CA ILE A 52 4.25 -1.93 -6.61
C ILE A 52 5.46 -2.25 -7.49
N GLY A 53 5.22 -2.64 -8.74
CA GLY A 53 6.30 -2.89 -9.71
C GLY A 53 7.17 -1.66 -9.94
N LEU A 54 6.53 -0.50 -10.16
CA LEU A 54 7.21 0.78 -10.31
C LEU A 54 8.09 1.12 -9.09
N THR A 55 7.54 0.98 -7.89
CA THR A 55 8.26 1.25 -6.63
C THR A 55 9.52 0.40 -6.53
N LYS A 56 9.43 -0.91 -6.80
CA LYS A 56 10.59 -1.81 -6.76
C LYS A 56 11.64 -1.45 -7.80
N SER A 57 11.23 -1.12 -9.02
CA SER A 57 12.15 -0.73 -10.08
C SER A 57 12.86 0.58 -9.74
N SER A 58 12.11 1.62 -9.36
CA SER A 58 12.66 2.92 -8.99
C SER A 58 13.53 2.86 -7.75
N ALA A 59 13.17 2.06 -6.74
CA ALA A 59 14.01 1.88 -5.55
C ALA A 59 15.42 1.38 -5.90
N ARG A 60 15.53 0.41 -6.81
CA ARG A 60 16.83 -0.14 -7.25
C ARG A 60 17.65 0.89 -8.01
N GLU A 61 17.01 1.67 -8.86
CA GLU A 61 17.69 2.68 -9.69
C GLU A 61 18.16 3.88 -8.87
N LEU A 62 17.35 4.30 -7.88
CA LEU A 62 17.54 5.55 -7.16
C LEU A 62 18.29 5.41 -5.83
N ALA A 63 18.48 4.19 -5.32
CA ALA A 63 19.18 3.94 -4.05
C ALA A 63 20.60 4.55 -4.02
N LYS A 64 21.33 4.55 -5.15
CA LYS A 64 22.67 5.14 -5.27
C LYS A 64 22.71 6.66 -5.06
N TYR A 65 21.56 7.33 -5.14
CA TYR A 65 21.40 8.77 -4.91
C TYR A 65 20.76 9.06 -3.53
N ASN A 66 20.84 8.13 -2.57
CA ASN A 66 20.20 8.26 -1.25
C ASN A 66 18.69 8.59 -1.33
N ILE A 67 18.03 8.11 -2.40
CA ILE A 67 16.59 8.25 -2.60
C ILE A 67 15.92 6.92 -2.26
N SER A 68 15.05 6.92 -1.26
CA SER A 68 14.22 5.75 -0.94
C SER A 68 12.86 5.85 -1.62
N VAL A 69 12.35 4.72 -2.11
CA VAL A 69 11.06 4.62 -2.80
C VAL A 69 10.26 3.51 -2.16
N ASN A 70 9.13 3.84 -1.54
CA ASN A 70 8.24 2.86 -0.90
C ASN A 70 6.81 3.05 -1.37
N VAL A 71 5.97 2.05 -1.11
CA VAL A 71 4.55 2.09 -1.42
C VAL A 71 3.73 1.64 -0.23
N ILE A 72 2.71 2.41 0.10
CA ILE A 72 1.71 2.03 1.10
C ILE A 72 0.54 1.38 0.36
N ALA A 73 0.06 0.24 0.84
CA ALA A 73 -1.11 -0.46 0.34
C ALA A 73 -2.20 -0.45 1.43
N PRO A 74 -3.06 0.60 1.47
CA PRO A 74 -4.14 0.67 2.44
C PRO A 74 -5.24 -0.34 2.13
N GLY A 75 -5.81 -0.88 3.19
CA GLY A 75 -7.07 -1.60 3.19
C GLY A 75 -8.27 -0.66 3.27
N PRO A 76 -9.38 -1.11 3.86
CA PRO A 76 -10.55 -0.26 4.11
C PRO A 76 -10.24 0.92 5.03
N ILE A 77 -10.29 2.15 4.49
CA ILE A 77 -10.05 3.40 5.21
C ILE A 77 -11.32 4.25 5.20
N ALA A 78 -11.67 4.84 6.34
CA ALA A 78 -12.78 5.79 6.45
C ALA A 78 -12.57 6.98 5.51
N SER A 79 -13.44 7.11 4.51
CA SER A 79 -13.39 8.13 3.46
C SER A 79 -14.76 8.31 2.80
N GLU A 80 -14.92 9.36 2.00
CA GLU A 80 -16.15 9.59 1.21
C GLU A 80 -16.57 8.36 0.39
N MET A 81 -15.62 7.54 -0.06
CA MET A 81 -15.88 6.30 -0.77
C MET A 81 -16.55 5.24 0.12
N THR A 82 -16.14 5.12 1.39
CA THR A 82 -16.78 4.21 2.35
C THR A 82 -18.10 4.75 2.87
N ASP A 83 -18.25 6.07 2.95
CA ASP A 83 -19.49 6.72 3.41
C ASP A 83 -20.65 6.52 2.42
N SER A 84 -20.34 6.22 1.15
CA SER A 84 -21.32 5.90 0.12
C SER A 84 -21.80 4.44 0.10
N LEU A 85 -21.23 3.59 0.96
CA LEU A 85 -21.60 2.17 1.05
C LEU A 85 -22.82 2.00 1.95
N ASN A 86 -23.67 1.01 1.64
CA ASN A 86 -24.78 0.65 2.51
C ASN A 86 -24.28 -0.02 3.82
N ASP A 87 -25.11 0.04 4.86
CA ASP A 87 -24.77 -0.49 6.19
C ASP A 87 -24.42 -1.98 6.20
N ALA A 88 -25.02 -2.77 5.32
CA ALA A 88 -24.76 -4.21 5.23
C ALA A 88 -23.35 -4.50 4.72
N VAL A 89 -22.92 -3.82 3.66
CA VAL A 89 -21.56 -3.92 3.10
C VAL A 89 -20.55 -3.38 4.12
N MET A 90 -20.88 -2.27 4.77
CA MET A 90 -20.02 -1.66 5.79
C MET A 90 -19.78 -2.60 6.98
N LYS A 91 -20.83 -3.25 7.49
CA LYS A 91 -20.72 -4.30 8.53
C LYS A 91 -19.92 -5.51 8.05
N GLY A 92 -20.07 -5.93 6.80
CA GLY A 92 -19.29 -7.03 6.22
C GLY A 92 -17.80 -6.70 6.16
N ILE A 93 -17.43 -5.49 5.73
CA ILE A 93 -16.04 -5.03 5.69
C ILE A 93 -15.43 -5.01 7.09
N ILE A 94 -16.13 -4.42 8.07
CA ILE A 94 -15.68 -4.41 9.47
C ILE A 94 -15.55 -5.83 10.01
N GLY A 95 -16.54 -6.70 9.77
CA GLY A 95 -16.55 -8.08 10.26
C GLY A 95 -15.40 -8.93 9.70
N ASN A 96 -14.94 -8.62 8.48
CA ASN A 96 -13.79 -9.28 7.86
C ASN A 96 -12.44 -8.66 8.27
N THR A 97 -12.44 -7.55 9.01
CA THR A 97 -11.23 -6.87 9.49
C THR A 97 -11.00 -7.27 10.96
N PRO A 98 -9.95 -8.05 11.30
CA PRO A 98 -9.65 -8.46 12.68
C PRO A 98 -9.55 -7.30 13.67
N LEU A 99 -9.07 -6.14 13.24
CA LEU A 99 -9.03 -4.93 14.07
C LEU A 99 -10.42 -4.36 14.41
N GLY A 100 -11.50 -4.89 13.81
CA GLY A 100 -12.89 -4.53 14.12
C GLY A 100 -13.30 -3.12 13.73
N ARG A 101 -12.51 -2.43 12.91
CA ARG A 101 -12.76 -1.05 12.47
C ARG A 101 -12.09 -0.75 11.13
N LEU A 102 -12.55 0.32 10.49
CA LEU A 102 -11.80 0.94 9.40
C LEU A 102 -10.53 1.64 9.92
N GLY A 103 -9.51 1.70 9.07
CA GLY A 103 -8.38 2.59 9.30
C GLY A 103 -8.79 4.06 9.12
N LYS A 104 -8.05 4.97 9.76
CA LYS A 104 -8.26 6.42 9.64
C LYS A 104 -7.26 7.00 8.63
N LYS A 105 -7.67 8.05 7.91
CA LYS A 105 -6.78 8.81 7.01
C LYS A 105 -5.53 9.34 7.75
N SER A 106 -5.70 9.75 9.01
CA SER A 106 -4.60 10.20 9.86
C SER A 106 -3.54 9.13 10.11
N GLU A 107 -3.94 7.87 10.30
CA GLU A 107 -3.00 6.75 10.52
C GLU A 107 -2.13 6.51 9.28
N VAL A 108 -2.71 6.62 8.08
CA VAL A 108 -1.96 6.57 6.82
C VAL A 108 -1.02 7.77 6.70
N GLY A 109 -1.49 8.96 7.10
CA GLY A 109 -0.69 10.18 7.12
C GLY A 109 0.55 10.08 8.02
N GLU A 110 0.39 9.53 9.23
CA GLU A 110 1.50 9.28 10.14
C GLU A 110 2.55 8.34 9.53
N LEU A 111 2.12 7.26 8.87
CA LEU A 111 3.06 6.38 8.18
C LEU A 111 3.80 7.12 7.04
N VAL A 112 3.10 7.96 6.27
CA VAL A 112 3.74 8.77 5.22
C VAL A 112 4.81 9.69 5.83
N LEU A 113 4.53 10.34 6.97
CA LEU A 113 5.50 11.18 7.68
C LEU A 113 6.71 10.38 8.15
N GLN A 114 6.50 9.17 8.67
CA GLN A 114 7.60 8.28 9.05
C GLN A 114 8.45 7.92 7.83
N LEU A 115 7.84 7.51 6.70
CA LEU A 115 8.55 7.19 5.46
C LEU A 115 9.26 8.37 4.81
N ALA A 116 8.77 9.59 5.06
CA ALA A 116 9.42 10.82 4.63
C ALA A 116 10.62 11.20 5.53
N ASN A 117 10.80 10.55 6.68
CA ASN A 117 11.90 10.85 7.59
C ASN A 117 13.26 10.46 6.95
N PRO A 118 14.23 11.38 6.85
CA PRO A 118 15.54 11.08 6.29
C PRO A 118 16.28 9.99 7.09
N LYS A 119 16.02 9.86 8.41
CA LYS A 119 16.69 8.89 9.29
C LYS A 119 16.38 7.43 8.97
N ILE A 120 15.33 7.12 8.21
CA ILE A 120 14.95 5.74 7.86
C ILE A 120 15.23 5.39 6.39
N GLY A 121 16.24 6.01 5.78
CA GLY A 121 16.59 5.82 4.37
C GLY A 121 16.95 4.38 3.95
N TYR A 122 17.30 3.51 4.90
CA TYR A 122 17.58 2.10 4.64
C TYR A 122 16.33 1.29 4.22
N LEU A 123 15.14 1.78 4.56
CA LEU A 123 13.88 1.21 4.13
C LEU A 123 13.54 1.71 2.71
N THR A 124 13.75 0.88 1.69
CA THR A 124 13.42 1.20 0.30
C THR A 124 12.92 -0.05 -0.46
N GLY A 125 12.11 0.16 -1.49
CA GLY A 125 11.52 -0.88 -2.33
C GLY A 125 10.39 -1.68 -1.68
N GLN A 126 9.90 -1.24 -0.51
CA GLN A 126 8.93 -2.00 0.28
C GLN A 126 7.48 -1.66 -0.07
N THR A 127 6.63 -2.69 0.02
CA THR A 127 5.17 -2.56 0.06
C THR A 127 4.71 -2.71 1.50
N ILE A 128 4.18 -1.64 2.07
CA ILE A 128 3.72 -1.63 3.47
C ILE A 128 2.19 -1.70 3.47
N VAL A 129 1.65 -2.79 3.99
CA VAL A 129 0.21 -3.02 4.06
C VAL A 129 -0.35 -2.38 5.33
N MET A 130 -1.44 -1.62 5.19
CA MET A 130 -2.17 -0.99 6.30
C MET A 130 -3.66 -1.30 6.18
N ASP A 131 -4.08 -2.44 6.70
CA ASP A 131 -5.44 -2.95 6.47
C ASP A 131 -6.11 -3.57 7.69
N GLY A 132 -5.48 -3.50 8.87
CA GLY A 132 -6.03 -4.10 10.09
C GLY A 132 -6.17 -5.63 10.00
N ASP A 133 -5.29 -6.28 9.22
CA ASP A 133 -5.26 -7.72 8.94
C ASP A 133 -6.38 -8.23 8.03
N ALA A 134 -7.06 -7.34 7.30
CA ALA A 134 -8.17 -7.69 6.41
C ALA A 134 -7.79 -8.70 5.31
N ILE A 135 -6.54 -8.74 4.84
CA ILE A 135 -6.11 -9.70 3.80
C ILE A 135 -5.42 -10.96 4.34
N CYS A 136 -4.77 -10.90 5.51
CA CYS A 136 -3.97 -11.99 6.07
C CYS A 136 -4.80 -12.97 6.92
N ASN A 137 -6.03 -12.59 7.28
CA ASN A 137 -6.99 -13.43 8.01
C ASN A 137 -7.31 -14.79 7.32
N ASN A 138 -7.01 -14.93 6.03
CA ASN A 138 -7.16 -16.21 5.31
C ASN A 138 -5.98 -17.19 5.45
N HIS A 139 -4.82 -16.76 5.96
CA HIS A 139 -3.62 -17.61 6.05
C HIS A 139 -3.34 -18.18 7.45
N ILE A 140 -3.79 -17.52 8.52
CA ILE A 140 -3.46 -17.93 9.90
C ILE A 140 -4.39 -19.03 10.45
N ARG A 141 -5.56 -19.26 9.84
CA ARG A 141 -6.42 -20.41 10.21
C ARG A 141 -5.75 -21.78 10.03
N PHE A 142 -4.67 -21.88 9.24
CA PHE A 142 -3.98 -23.15 9.00
C PHE A 142 -2.91 -23.49 10.06
N LEU A 143 -2.38 -22.50 10.79
CA LEU A 143 -1.26 -22.71 11.73
C LEU A 143 -1.70 -23.06 13.15
N LEU A 144 -2.96 -22.85 13.52
CA LEU A 144 -3.47 -23.17 14.86
C LEU A 144 -3.97 -24.63 15.02
N TYR A 145 -4.04 -25.42 13.94
CA TYR A 145 -4.45 -26.83 14.01
C TYR A 145 -3.29 -27.83 14.07
N THR A 146 -2.03 -27.42 13.87
CA THR A 146 -0.90 -28.35 13.81
C THR A 146 -0.10 -28.47 15.12
N THR A 147 -0.36 -27.63 16.11
CA THR A 147 0.33 -27.68 17.41
C THR A 147 -0.36 -28.54 18.47
N SER A 148 -1.52 -29.15 18.17
CA SER A 148 -2.23 -30.04 19.10
C SER A 148 -1.97 -31.54 18.90
N PHE A 149 -1.02 -31.92 18.03
CA PHE A 149 -0.67 -33.33 17.75
C PHE A 149 0.70 -33.78 18.31
N TYR A 150 1.34 -32.95 19.11
CA TYR A 150 2.55 -33.32 19.85
C TYR A 150 2.46 -32.81 21.30
N MET A 151 1.67 -33.51 22.11
CA MET A 151 1.86 -33.62 23.56
C MET A 151 1.32 -34.97 24.03
#